data_AF-A0A7S0IMX2-F1
#
_entry.id   AF-A0A7S0IMX2-F1
#
_cell.length_a   1.000
_cell.length_b   1.000
_cell.length_c   1.000
_cell.angle_alpha   90.00
_cell.angle_beta   90.00
_cell.angle_gamma   90.00
#
_symmetry.space_group_name_H-M   'P 1'
#
loop_
_entity.id
_entity.type
_entity.pdbx_description
1 polymer ?
#
loop_
_entity_poly.entity_id
_entity_poly.type
_entity_poly.pdbx_seq_one_letter_code
_entity_poly.pdbx_strand_id
1 'polypeptide(L)'
;HEGGFLIGFWLSPTARPLESIMTALLLTSGYCCDTGAVAPSFHVAPMQCYTNRHLRFLLRRLNAAAVLWTEMEKAADLLASEAALERRLMHAPAERPLVLQLGGGEASELRRAGELAFARCGEFDEVNLNCGCPSIEKGG
;
A
#
# COMPACT_ATOMS: atom_id res chain seq x y z
N HIS A 1 -1.64 26.69 25.74
CA HIS A 1 -2.53 25.86 24.90
C HIS A 1 -1.64 25.11 23.93
N GLU A 2 -1.10 23.98 24.40
CA GLU A 2 -0.19 23.13 23.64
C GLU A 2 -0.99 21.94 23.09
N GLY A 3 -0.88 21.70 21.79
CA GLY A 3 -1.49 20.55 21.12
C GLY A 3 -0.51 20.04 20.07
N GLY A 4 0.45 19.24 20.53
CA GLY A 4 1.40 18.55 19.66
C GLY A 4 0.69 17.51 18.80
N PHE A 5 0.89 17.58 17.49
CA PHE A 5 0.40 16.63 16.50
C PHE A 5 1.40 15.46 16.41
N LEU A 6 1.05 14.31 16.99
CA LEU A 6 1.84 13.08 16.85
C LEU A 6 1.36 12.33 15.61
N ILE A 7 2.19 12.33 14.57
CA ILE A 7 2.04 11.49 13.38
C ILE A 7 2.45 10.07 13.80
N GLY A 8 1.47 9.19 14.02
CA GLY A 8 1.71 7.79 14.34
C GLY A 8 2.20 7.02 13.11
N PHE A 9 3.48 6.66 13.08
CA PHE A 9 4.00 5.61 12.20
C PHE A 9 3.43 4.28 12.71
N TRP A 10 2.49 3.68 11.97
CA TRP A 10 2.03 2.32 12.26
C TRP A 10 3.04 1.33 11.67
N LEU A 11 3.90 0.77 12.54
CA LEU A 11 4.73 -0.38 12.21
C LEU A 11 3.83 -1.62 12.24
N SER A 12 3.61 -2.23 11.07
CA SER A 12 2.96 -3.53 10.95
C SER A 12 3.65 -4.58 11.85
N PRO A 13 2.92 -5.36 12.67
CA PRO A 13 3.50 -6.38 13.54
C PRO A 13 3.94 -7.66 12.80
N THR A 14 3.92 -7.71 11.47
CA THR A 14 4.37 -8.88 10.69
C THR A 14 5.89 -8.89 10.46
N ALA A 15 6.66 -8.67 11.52
CA ALA A 15 8.04 -9.15 11.57
C ALA A 15 7.97 -10.69 11.53
N ARG A 16 8.48 -11.28 10.44
CA ARG A 16 8.46 -12.73 10.21
C ARG A 16 9.16 -13.47 11.37
N PRO A 17 8.67 -14.64 11.78
CA PRO A 17 9.24 -15.39 12.91
C PRO A 17 10.70 -15.81 12.66
N LEU A 18 11.46 -15.78 13.76
CA LEU A 18 12.88 -16.11 13.93
C LEU A 18 13.20 -17.60 13.68
N GLU A 19 13.05 -18.09 12.44
CA GLU A 19 13.43 -19.47 12.09
C GLU A 19 14.47 -19.57 10.96
N SER A 20 14.97 -18.45 10.41
CA SER A 20 15.93 -18.48 9.27
C SER A 20 17.40 -18.21 9.62
N ILE A 21 17.82 -18.42 10.88
CA ILE A 21 19.19 -18.08 11.33
C ILE A 21 20.30 -19.07 10.91
N MET A 22 20.03 -20.26 10.33
CA MET A 22 21.09 -21.29 10.19
C MET A 22 21.59 -21.67 8.79
N THR A 23 21.36 -20.86 7.74
CA THR A 23 21.96 -21.12 6.41
C THR A 23 22.57 -19.87 5.80
N ALA A 24 23.40 -19.16 6.57
CA ALA A 24 24.24 -18.07 6.08
C ALA A 24 25.67 -18.14 6.64
N LEU A 25 26.12 -19.36 6.98
CA LEU A 25 27.50 -19.63 7.39
C LEU A 25 28.18 -20.37 6.25
N LEU A 26 28.85 -19.60 5.38
CA LEU A 26 29.94 -19.95 4.44
C LEU A 26 29.72 -19.25 3.09
N LEU A 27 30.76 -18.53 2.65
CA LEU A 27 30.88 -17.70 1.43
C LEU A 27 30.28 -16.29 1.65
N THR A 28 31.02 -15.19 1.82
CA THR A 28 32.33 -14.82 1.28
C THR A 28 32.93 -13.68 2.11
N SER A 29 34.24 -13.81 2.33
CA SER A 29 35.18 -12.75 2.71
C SER A 29 35.11 -11.54 1.76
N GLY A 30 35.14 -10.33 2.34
CA GLY A 30 35.54 -9.10 1.63
C GLY A 30 34.49 -7.99 1.62
N TYR A 31 34.83 -6.86 2.25
CA TYR A 31 34.07 -5.59 2.36
C TYR A 31 32.92 -5.57 3.37
N CYS A 32 33.32 -5.35 4.64
CA CYS A 32 32.46 -4.69 5.61
C CYS A 32 32.16 -3.26 5.14
N CYS A 33 31.01 -3.07 4.52
CA CYS A 33 30.26 -1.82 4.62
C CYS A 33 28.85 -2.21 5.07
N ASP A 34 28.64 -2.17 6.38
CA ASP A 34 27.33 -2.20 7.00
C ASP A 34 26.61 -0.88 6.66
N THR A 35 26.17 -0.75 5.41
CA THR A 35 25.07 0.14 5.09
C THR A 35 23.82 -0.68 5.33
N GLY A 36 22.91 -0.20 6.19
CA GLY A 36 21.56 -0.75 6.35
C GLY A 36 20.70 -0.61 5.09
N ALA A 37 21.25 -0.99 3.93
CA ALA A 37 20.63 -0.95 2.64
C ALA A 37 19.57 -2.04 2.61
N VAL A 38 18.33 -1.63 2.84
CA VAL A 38 17.14 -2.46 2.60
C VAL A 38 17.20 -2.91 1.15
N ALA A 39 17.20 -4.22 0.92
CA ALA A 39 17.16 -4.77 -0.44
C ALA A 39 15.96 -4.16 -1.20
N PRO A 40 16.14 -3.74 -2.46
CA PRO A 40 15.07 -3.06 -3.20
C PRO A 40 13.85 -3.96 -3.33
N SER A 41 12.68 -3.45 -2.92
CA SER A 41 11.40 -4.13 -3.09
C SER A 41 10.90 -3.99 -4.53
N PHE A 42 10.27 -5.05 -5.05
CA PHE A 42 9.65 -5.03 -6.38
C PHE A 42 8.18 -4.63 -6.24
N HIS A 43 7.82 -3.45 -6.78
CA HIS A 43 6.46 -2.92 -6.75
C HIS A 43 5.82 -3.01 -8.13
N VAL A 44 4.60 -3.50 -8.19
CA VAL A 44 3.76 -3.35 -9.39
C VAL A 44 3.02 -2.03 -9.27
N ALA A 45 3.29 -1.10 -10.19
CA ALA A 45 2.68 0.23 -10.16
C ALA A 45 1.14 0.17 -10.22
N PRO A 46 0.44 1.09 -9.53
CA PRO A 46 -1.00 1.25 -9.66
C PRO A 46 -1.35 1.71 -11.09
N MET A 47 -2.24 0.99 -11.75
CA MET A 47 -2.69 1.30 -13.12
C MET A 47 -4.21 1.24 -13.20
N GLN A 48 -4.83 2.40 -13.39
CA GLN A 48 -6.29 2.52 -13.49
C GLN A 48 -6.85 1.60 -14.58
N CYS A 49 -7.93 0.88 -14.28
CA CYS A 49 -8.57 -0.14 -15.11
C CYS A 49 -7.76 -1.43 -15.35
N TYR A 50 -6.53 -1.54 -14.86
CA TYR A 50 -5.66 -2.70 -15.05
C TYR A 50 -5.38 -3.45 -13.74
N THR A 51 -4.88 -2.77 -12.70
CA THR A 51 -4.48 -3.40 -11.43
C THR A 51 -5.66 -3.75 -10.51
N ASN A 52 -6.74 -4.29 -11.08
CA ASN A 52 -7.85 -4.87 -10.34
C ASN A 52 -7.46 -6.21 -9.68
N ARG A 53 -8.33 -6.73 -8.82
CA ARG A 53 -8.10 -7.98 -8.06
C ARG A 53 -7.73 -9.19 -8.93
N HIS A 54 -8.23 -9.26 -10.17
CA HIS A 54 -7.97 -10.40 -11.06
C HIS A 54 -6.54 -10.35 -11.60
N LEU A 55 -6.06 -9.17 -12.00
CA LEU A 55 -4.66 -9.00 -12.39
C LEU A 55 -3.72 -9.22 -11.20
N ARG A 56 -4.07 -8.68 -10.02
CA ARG A 56 -3.27 -8.87 -8.80
C ARG A 56 -3.16 -10.34 -8.40
N PHE A 57 -4.24 -11.11 -8.53
CA PHE A 57 -4.21 -12.56 -8.31
C PHE A 57 -3.22 -13.26 -9.26
N LEU A 58 -3.23 -12.93 -10.56
CA LEU A 58 -2.27 -13.46 -11.52
C LEU A 58 -0.83 -13.07 -11.15
N LEU A 59 -0.60 -11.79 -10.85
CA LEU A 59 0.72 -11.27 -10.50
C LEU A 59 1.28 -11.93 -9.24
N ARG A 60 0.44 -12.22 -8.23
CA ARG A 60 0.84 -12.96 -7.04
C ARG A 60 1.34 -14.38 -7.36
N ARG A 61 0.81 -15.02 -8.40
CA ARG A 61 1.29 -16.34 -8.87
C ARG A 61 2.62 -16.25 -9.62
N LEU A 62 2.86 -15.15 -10.30
CA LEU A 62 4.12 -14.90 -11.01
C LEU A 62 5.24 -14.50 -10.05
N ASN A 63 4.93 -13.72 -9.01
CA ASN A 63 5.90 -13.29 -8.02
C ASN A 63 5.26 -13.22 -6.62
N ALA A 64 5.63 -14.17 -5.76
CA ALA A 64 5.14 -14.25 -4.40
C ALA A 64 5.65 -13.12 -3.50
N ALA A 65 6.75 -12.43 -3.86
CA ALA A 65 7.35 -11.35 -3.09
C ALA A 65 6.99 -9.94 -3.60
N ALA A 66 6.25 -9.82 -4.72
CA ALA A 66 5.87 -8.52 -5.26
C ALA A 66 4.94 -7.76 -4.31
N VAL A 67 5.17 -6.46 -4.18
CA VAL A 67 4.25 -5.51 -3.55
C VAL A 67 3.22 -5.09 -4.59
N LEU A 68 1.97 -5.40 -4.33
CA LEU A 68 0.87 -5.12 -5.24
C LEU A 68 0.16 -3.84 -4.82
N TRP A 69 -0.37 -3.11 -5.80
CA TRP A 69 -1.04 -1.84 -5.60
C TRP A 69 -2.47 -1.94 -6.10
N THR A 70 -3.40 -1.30 -5.41
CA THR A 70 -4.76 -1.10 -5.93
C THR A 70 -4.74 -0.18 -7.16
N GLU A 71 -5.90 -0.02 -7.79
CA GLU A 71 -6.11 1.12 -8.67
C GLU A 71 -6.11 2.41 -7.83
N MET A 72 -5.97 3.58 -8.47
CA MET A 72 -6.01 4.85 -7.75
C MET A 72 -7.47 5.18 -7.42
N GLU A 73 -7.80 5.26 -6.13
CA GLU A 73 -9.13 5.61 -5.69
C GLU A 73 -9.20 7.07 -5.25
N LYS A 74 -10.11 7.84 -5.84
CA LYS A 74 -10.37 9.21 -5.36
C LYS A 74 -11.11 9.16 -4.03
N ALA A 75 -10.62 9.89 -3.03
CA ALA A 75 -11.24 9.96 -1.71
C ALA A 75 -12.71 10.37 -1.77
N ALA A 76 -13.02 11.41 -2.54
CA ALA A 76 -14.40 11.87 -2.75
C ALA A 76 -15.31 10.77 -3.34
N ASP A 77 -14.81 9.99 -4.31
CA ASP A 77 -15.59 8.92 -4.93
C ASP A 77 -15.85 7.75 -3.97
N LEU A 78 -14.89 7.44 -3.09
CA LEU A 78 -15.07 6.43 -2.05
C LEU A 78 -16.09 6.86 -1.00
N LEU A 79 -16.10 8.14 -0.64
CA LEU A 79 -17.04 8.70 0.32
C LEU A 79 -18.46 8.86 -0.25
N ALA A 80 -18.59 9.02 -1.57
CA ALA A 80 -19.87 9.19 -2.25
C ALA A 80 -20.66 7.88 -2.43
N SER A 81 -19.99 6.72 -2.52
CA SER A 81 -20.66 5.46 -2.79
C SER A 81 -19.98 4.25 -2.13
N GLU A 82 -20.59 3.74 -1.05
CA GLU A 82 -20.11 2.54 -0.36
C GLU A 82 -20.13 1.29 -1.26
N ALA A 83 -21.16 1.12 -2.10
CA ALA A 83 -21.26 -0.03 -2.99
C ALA A 83 -20.14 -0.05 -4.06
N ALA A 84 -19.71 1.13 -4.53
CA ALA A 84 -18.60 1.23 -5.47
C ALA A 84 -17.26 0.90 -4.81
N LEU A 85 -17.13 1.15 -3.50
CA LEU A 85 -15.94 0.86 -2.72
C LEU A 85 -15.71 -0.65 -2.63
N GLU A 86 -16.71 -1.42 -2.18
CA GLU A 86 -16.59 -2.88 -2.05
C GLU A 86 -16.23 -3.54 -3.39
N ARG A 87 -16.86 -3.13 -4.48
CA ARG A 87 -16.56 -3.69 -5.80
C ARG A 87 -15.10 -3.48 -6.24
N ARG A 88 -14.50 -2.34 -5.89
CA ARG A 88 -13.16 -1.93 -6.33
C ARG A 88 -12.05 -2.40 -5.40
N LEU A 89 -12.29 -2.35 -4.10
CA LEU A 89 -11.28 -2.56 -3.06
C LEU A 89 -11.34 -3.90 -2.36
N MET A 90 -12.38 -4.72 -2.58
CA MET A 90 -12.39 -6.09 -2.07
C MET A 90 -11.19 -6.88 -2.58
N HIS A 91 -10.48 -7.52 -1.65
CA HIS A 91 -9.27 -8.27 -1.91
C HIS A 91 -9.19 -9.50 -1.01
N ALA A 92 -8.40 -10.49 -1.44
CA ALA A 92 -8.14 -11.70 -0.66
C ALA A 92 -6.84 -11.58 0.15
N PRO A 93 -6.70 -12.27 1.30
CA PRO A 93 -5.46 -12.29 2.08
C PRO A 93 -4.21 -12.71 1.28
N ALA A 94 -4.39 -13.52 0.23
CA ALA A 94 -3.31 -13.93 -0.66
C ALA A 94 -2.71 -12.77 -1.49
N GLU A 95 -3.41 -11.64 -1.64
CA GLU A 95 -2.90 -10.47 -2.37
C GLU A 95 -1.81 -9.71 -1.61
N ARG A 96 -1.64 -9.98 -0.31
CA ARG A 96 -0.65 -9.30 0.54
C ARG A 96 0.81 -9.65 0.16
N PRO A 97 1.77 -8.70 0.21
CA PRO A 97 1.59 -7.30 0.62
C PRO A 97 0.84 -6.45 -0.42
N LEU A 98 -0.20 -5.71 0.04
CA LEU A 98 -1.09 -4.89 -0.77
C LEU A 98 -1.16 -3.44 -0.28
N VAL A 99 -0.94 -2.51 -1.21
CA VAL A 99 -0.96 -1.06 -0.96
C VAL A 99 -2.23 -0.45 -1.52
N LEU A 100 -2.96 0.30 -0.68
CA LEU A 100 -4.08 1.14 -1.12
C LEU A 100 -3.54 2.47 -1.63
N GLN A 101 -3.86 2.85 -2.87
CA GLN A 101 -3.55 4.19 -3.37
C GLN A 101 -4.78 5.10 -3.33
N LEU A 102 -4.69 6.20 -2.59
CA LEU A 102 -5.72 7.25 -2.52
C LEU A 102 -5.28 8.51 -3.25
N GLY A 103 -6.21 9.14 -3.98
CA GLY A 103 -6.04 10.46 -4.58
C GLY A 103 -7.01 11.47 -3.95
N GLY A 104 -6.54 12.69 -3.69
CA GLY A 104 -7.37 13.75 -3.10
C GLY A 104 -6.53 14.95 -2.66
N GLY A 105 -7.17 16.11 -2.51
CA GLY A 105 -6.53 17.34 -2.06
C GLY A 105 -6.71 17.62 -0.56
N GLU A 106 -7.75 17.07 0.05
CA GLU A 106 -8.12 17.35 1.45
C GLU A 106 -7.69 16.21 2.38
N ALA A 107 -6.87 16.53 3.38
CA ALA A 107 -6.35 15.55 4.33
C ALA A 107 -7.46 14.85 5.14
N SER A 108 -8.54 15.59 5.46
CA SER A 108 -9.69 15.06 6.19
C SER A 108 -10.48 14.03 5.36
N GLU A 109 -10.63 14.26 4.06
CA GLU A 109 -11.26 13.33 3.13
C GLU A 109 -10.40 12.08 2.93
N LEU A 110 -9.09 12.24 2.74
CA LEU A 110 -8.15 11.13 2.59
C LEU A 110 -8.17 10.21 3.82
N ARG A 111 -8.14 10.79 5.03
CA ARG A 111 -8.26 10.02 6.28
C ARG A 111 -9.56 9.24 6.32
N ARG A 112 -10.70 9.90 6.08
CA ARG A 112 -12.02 9.27 6.14
C ARG A 112 -12.17 8.18 5.08
N ALA A 113 -11.63 8.38 3.89
CA ALA A 113 -11.65 7.40 2.81
C ALA A 113 -10.81 6.15 3.17
N GLY A 114 -9.63 6.34 3.77
CA GLY A 114 -8.81 5.24 4.27
C GLY A 114 -9.49 4.44 5.38
N GLU A 115 -10.09 5.13 6.35
CA GLU A 115 -10.88 4.50 7.43
C GLU A 115 -12.07 3.70 6.87
N LEU A 116 -12.81 4.28 5.93
CA LEU A 116 -13.94 3.61 5.28
C LEU A 116 -13.48 2.39 4.48
N ALA A 117 -12.37 2.49 3.75
CA ALA A 117 -11.81 1.37 3.00
C ALA A 117 -11.43 0.21 3.92
N PHE A 118 -10.76 0.50 5.04
CA PHE A 118 -10.37 -0.50 6.03
C PHE A 118 -11.60 -1.18 6.67
N ALA A 119 -12.59 -0.38 7.07
CA ALA A 119 -13.81 -0.88 7.71
C ALA A 119 -14.68 -1.76 6.80
N ARG A 120 -14.63 -1.56 5.47
CA ARG A 120 -15.52 -2.23 4.52
C ARG A 120 -14.84 -3.34 3.71
N CYS A 121 -13.55 -3.20 3.40
CA CYS A 121 -12.83 -4.14 2.54
C CYS A 121 -11.74 -4.94 3.25
N GLY A 122 -11.44 -4.61 4.50
CA GLY A 122 -10.36 -5.23 5.26
C GLY A 122 -9.06 -4.44 5.17
N GLU A 123 -8.02 -5.00 5.80
CA GLU A 123 -6.79 -4.30 6.07
C GLU A 123 -5.84 -4.24 4.86
N PHE A 124 -5.20 -3.09 4.67
CA PHE A 124 -4.09 -2.92 3.73
C PHE A 124 -2.76 -2.93 4.50
N ASP A 125 -1.68 -3.37 3.85
CA ASP A 125 -0.33 -3.34 4.45
C ASP A 125 0.25 -1.93 4.46
N GLU A 126 -0.17 -1.07 3.52
CA GLU A 126 0.25 0.32 3.39
C GLU A 126 -0.84 1.16 2.72
N VAL A 127 -0.88 2.45 3.05
CA VAL A 127 -1.69 3.46 2.34
C VAL A 127 -0.76 4.47 1.69
N ASN A 128 -0.84 4.59 0.37
CA ASN A 128 -0.09 5.56 -0.41
C ASN A 128 -1.00 6.70 -0.88
N LEU A 129 -0.48 7.93 -0.82
CA LEU A 129 -1.15 9.11 -1.35
C LEU A 129 -0.58 9.42 -2.73
N ASN A 130 -1.45 9.45 -3.74
CA ASN A 130 -1.10 9.92 -5.05
C ASN A 130 -0.95 11.45 -5.01
N CYS A 131 0.29 11.91 -4.86
CA CYS A 131 0.68 13.32 -4.95
C CYS A 131 1.08 13.74 -6.39
N GLY A 132 0.81 12.88 -7.38
CA GLY A 132 1.24 13.02 -8.75
C GLY A 132 0.21 13.70 -9.64
N CYS A 133 -0.21 14.93 -9.32
CA CYS A 133 -0.79 15.81 -10.35
C CYS A 133 -0.74 17.29 -9.95
N PRO A 134 0.19 18.09 -10.53
CA PRO A 134 0.06 19.54 -10.55
C PRO A 134 -0.88 19.92 -11.71
N SER A 135 -2.15 19.54 -11.65
CA SER A 135 -3.15 20.09 -12.57
C SER A 135 -3.90 21.19 -11.84
N ILE A 136 -3.64 22.44 -12.26
CA ILE A 136 -4.33 23.64 -11.81
C ILE A 136 -5.85 23.40 -11.83
N GLU A 137 -6.47 23.87 -10.75
CA GLU A 137 -7.90 24.07 -10.56
C GLU A 137 -8.74 24.38 -11.81
N LYS A 138 -9.98 23.85 -11.77
CA LYS A 138 -11.22 24.30 -12.43
C LYS A 138 -11.42 23.95 -13.92
N GLY A 139 -12.31 22.99 -14.16
CA GLY A 139 -13.24 23.03 -15.29
C GLY A 139 -14.64 23.28 -14.74
N GLY A 140 -15.05 24.55 -14.73
CA GLY A 140 -16.45 24.98 -14.67
C GLY A 140 -16.95 25.30 -16.08
#